data_AF-A0A350WTG4-F1
#
_entry.id   AF-A0A350WTG4-F1
#
_cell.length_a   1.000
_cell.length_b   1.000
_cell.length_c   1.000
_cell.angle_alpha   90.00
_cell.angle_beta   90.00
_cell.angle_gamma   90.00
#
_symmetry.space_group_name_H-M   'P 1'
#
loop_
_entity.id
_entity.type
_entity.pdbx_description
1 polymer ?
#
loop_
_entity_poly.entity_id
_entity_poly.type
_entity_poly.pdbx_seq_one_letter_code
_entity_poly.pdbx_strand_id
1 'polypeptide(L)'
;MSFRTYLILFISGLILPFVIAQFQPVPGYLDSAYYFGGGVQLAEGRGFNEPYLWNYLDGTTSLPHPSHTYWMPLASIVSALGMWLTGELTYASARFPFIIIAAMVVPVTAHLSYLFTQKRDLAIISGLLAIFSVYHAPFVGVTDNFSLFMLFGGLYFIFTTKLLEDSSRKRYWLLLGLMAGFLALSRSDGLLWLALTFLFTLFRAPRESVSRFMRYVVQNSLIALVGFLLIMGPWYMRNVNAFG
;
A
#
# COMPACT_ATOMS: atom_id res chain seq x y z
N MET A 1 3.92 0.59 24.00
CA MET A 1 2.57 0.11 24.44
C MET A 1 2.53 -1.41 24.43
N SER A 2 1.60 -2.03 25.16
CA SER A 2 1.52 -3.50 25.26
C SER A 2 0.92 -4.13 23.99
N PHE A 3 1.28 -5.39 23.68
CA PHE A 3 0.69 -6.14 22.58
C PHE A 3 -0.85 -6.23 22.69
N ARG A 4 -1.36 -6.46 23.90
CA ARG A 4 -2.80 -6.49 24.18
C ARG A 4 -3.51 -5.21 23.73
N THR A 5 -2.88 -4.05 23.91
CA THR A 5 -3.45 -2.77 23.47
C THR A 5 -3.56 -2.69 21.95
N TYR A 6 -2.52 -3.08 21.21
CA TYR A 6 -2.57 -3.10 19.75
C TYR A 6 -3.58 -4.12 19.21
N LEU A 7 -3.69 -5.28 19.86
CA LEU A 7 -4.68 -6.29 19.48
C LEU A 7 -6.11 -5.76 19.68
N ILE A 8 -6.41 -5.10 20.79
CA ILE A 8 -7.72 -4.48 21.04
C ILE A 8 -8.02 -3.41 19.96
N LEU A 9 -7.03 -2.57 19.63
CA LEU A 9 -7.18 -1.56 18.59
C LEU A 9 -7.44 -2.17 17.22
N PHE A 10 -6.72 -3.23 16.86
CA PHE A 10 -6.97 -3.98 15.63
C PHE A 10 -8.39 -4.55 15.57
N ILE A 11 -8.82 -5.26 16.62
CA ILE A 11 -10.16 -5.86 16.68
C ILE A 11 -11.23 -4.76 16.59
N SER A 12 -11.01 -3.63 17.25
CA SER A 12 -11.91 -2.47 17.17
C SER A 12 -11.96 -1.88 15.75
N GLY A 13 -10.82 -1.87 15.05
CA GLY A 13 -10.69 -1.42 13.67
C GLY A 13 -11.45 -2.27 12.66
N LEU A 14 -11.79 -3.52 12.98
CA LEU A 14 -12.62 -4.37 12.12
C LEU A 14 -14.10 -3.93 12.11
N ILE A 15 -14.58 -3.31 13.19
CA ILE A 15 -16.00 -3.06 13.41
C ILE A 15 -16.59 -2.20 12.28
N LEU A 16 -16.02 -1.01 12.05
CA LEU A 16 -16.61 -0.07 11.09
C LEU A 16 -16.56 -0.60 9.63
N PRO A 17 -15.42 -1.06 9.09
CA PRO A 17 -15.38 -1.62 7.75
C PRO A 17 -16.30 -2.84 7.59
N PHE A 18 -16.41 -3.69 8.62
CA PHE A 18 -17.30 -4.86 8.56
C PHE A 18 -18.78 -4.47 8.55
N VAL A 19 -19.19 -3.48 9.34
CA VAL A 19 -20.56 -2.95 9.35
C VAL A 19 -20.89 -2.33 8.00
N ILE A 20 -20.03 -1.45 7.48
CA ILE A 20 -20.21 -0.81 6.16
C ILE A 20 -20.32 -1.87 5.05
N ALA A 21 -19.48 -2.91 5.12
CA ALA A 21 -19.49 -4.01 4.18
C ALA A 21 -20.85 -4.73 4.08
N GLN A 22 -21.66 -4.77 5.15
CA GLN A 22 -23.01 -5.36 5.10
C GLN A 22 -23.97 -4.57 4.21
N PHE A 23 -23.75 -3.26 4.06
CA PHE A 23 -24.59 -2.38 3.25
C PHE A 23 -24.05 -2.17 1.82
N GLN A 24 -22.88 -2.74 1.50
CA GLN A 24 -22.24 -2.65 0.19
C GLN A 24 -22.03 -4.06 -0.39
N PRO A 25 -23.06 -4.72 -0.94
CA PRO A 25 -22.93 -6.09 -1.46
C PRO A 25 -22.11 -6.16 -2.77
N VAL A 26 -21.91 -5.03 -3.45
CA VAL A 26 -21.21 -4.88 -4.73
C VAL A 26 -20.24 -3.70 -4.67
N PRO A 27 -19.28 -3.58 -5.62
CA PRO A 27 -18.41 -2.41 -5.71
C PRO A 27 -19.20 -1.09 -5.74
N GLY A 28 -18.85 -0.15 -4.85
CA GLY A 28 -19.64 1.07 -4.65
C GLY A 28 -19.35 2.21 -5.64
N TYR A 29 -18.31 2.10 -6.46
CA TYR A 29 -17.89 3.10 -7.44
C TYR A 29 -16.92 2.51 -8.47
N LEU A 30 -16.55 3.32 -9.46
CA LEU A 30 -15.82 2.90 -10.66
C LEU A 30 -14.47 2.22 -10.37
N ASP A 31 -13.59 2.82 -9.56
CA ASP A 31 -12.27 2.23 -9.31
C ASP A 31 -12.38 0.93 -8.50
N SER A 32 -13.31 0.85 -7.54
CA SER A 32 -13.56 -0.41 -6.83
C SER A 32 -14.03 -1.52 -7.78
N ALA A 33 -14.91 -1.20 -8.75
CA ALA A 33 -15.34 -2.15 -9.76
C ALA A 33 -14.18 -2.57 -10.68
N TYR A 34 -13.31 -1.61 -11.04
CA TYR A 34 -12.13 -1.86 -11.86
C TYR A 34 -11.17 -2.86 -11.21
N TYR A 35 -10.80 -2.65 -9.95
CA TYR A 35 -9.89 -3.55 -9.23
C TYR A 35 -10.53 -4.88 -8.86
N PHE A 36 -11.84 -4.91 -8.61
CA PHE A 36 -12.58 -6.17 -8.45
C PHE A 36 -12.51 -6.99 -9.75
N GLY A 37 -12.82 -6.37 -10.89
CA GLY A 37 -12.75 -7.02 -12.21
C GLY A 37 -11.35 -7.54 -12.52
N GLY A 38 -10.32 -6.74 -12.32
CA GLY A 38 -8.93 -7.17 -12.46
C GLY A 38 -8.56 -8.32 -11.52
N GLY A 39 -9.04 -8.28 -10.27
CA GLY A 39 -8.88 -9.38 -9.32
C GLY A 39 -9.52 -10.68 -9.81
N VAL A 40 -10.71 -10.62 -10.41
CA VAL A 40 -11.41 -11.80 -10.94
C VAL A 40 -10.59 -12.43 -12.07
N GLN A 41 -10.06 -11.61 -12.98
CA GLN A 41 -9.19 -12.08 -14.07
C GLN A 41 -7.95 -12.81 -13.55
N LEU A 42 -7.32 -12.27 -12.50
CA LEU A 42 -6.15 -12.88 -11.87
C LEU A 42 -6.50 -14.18 -11.14
N ALA A 43 -7.60 -14.20 -10.38
CA ALA A 43 -8.05 -15.39 -9.65
C ALA A 43 -8.43 -16.56 -10.58
N GLU A 44 -8.94 -16.25 -11.77
CA GLU A 44 -9.27 -17.24 -12.81
C GLU A 44 -8.07 -17.63 -13.68
N GLY A 45 -6.87 -17.11 -13.40
CA GLY A 45 -5.66 -17.45 -14.16
C GLY A 45 -5.58 -16.82 -15.54
N ARG A 46 -6.44 -15.84 -15.86
CA ARG A 46 -6.42 -15.11 -17.13
C ARG A 46 -5.37 -13.99 -17.18
N GLY A 47 -4.67 -13.74 -16.08
CA GLY A 47 -3.59 -12.76 -16.00
C GLY A 47 -4.08 -11.32 -16.00
N PHE A 48 -3.18 -10.38 -16.29
CA PHE A 48 -3.45 -8.93 -16.31
C PHE A 48 -4.12 -8.51 -17.63
N ASN A 49 -5.34 -8.97 -17.87
CA ASN A 49 -6.14 -8.66 -19.04
C ASN A 49 -7.49 -8.02 -18.67
N GLU A 50 -7.98 -7.12 -19.51
CA GLU A 50 -9.27 -6.43 -19.38
C GLU A 50 -10.22 -6.89 -20.50
N PRO A 51 -11.32 -7.60 -20.19
CA PRO A 51 -12.31 -8.01 -21.18
C PRO A 51 -13.39 -6.95 -21.43
N TYR A 52 -13.17 -5.73 -20.96
CA TYR A 52 -14.06 -4.58 -21.09
C TYR A 52 -13.24 -3.31 -21.28
N LEU A 53 -13.89 -2.24 -21.74
CA LEU A 53 -13.29 -0.91 -21.79
C LEU A 53 -13.61 -0.16 -20.49
N TRP A 54 -12.57 0.14 -19.70
CA TRP A 54 -12.71 0.96 -18.49
C TRP A 54 -12.73 2.46 -18.81
N ASN A 55 -11.92 2.89 -19.79
CA ASN A 55 -11.79 4.28 -20.22
C ASN A 55 -11.34 4.34 -21.70
N TYR A 56 -11.37 5.53 -22.30
CA TYR A 56 -10.98 5.73 -23.71
C TYR A 56 -9.57 6.34 -23.89
N LEU A 57 -8.80 6.55 -22.80
CA LEU A 57 -7.49 7.20 -22.84
C LEU A 57 -6.37 6.27 -23.31
N ASP A 58 -6.55 4.95 -23.23
CA ASP A 58 -5.54 3.96 -23.64
C ASP A 58 -5.56 3.65 -25.15
N GLY A 59 -6.55 4.15 -25.90
CA GLY A 59 -6.63 4.01 -27.36
C GLY A 59 -6.90 2.59 -27.84
N THR A 60 -7.33 1.68 -26.97
CA THR A 60 -7.59 0.28 -27.31
C THR A 60 -8.70 0.11 -28.36
N THR A 61 -8.48 -0.76 -29.34
CA THR A 61 -9.43 -1.08 -30.43
C THR A 61 -9.96 -2.52 -30.40
N SER A 62 -9.50 -3.36 -29.48
CA SER A 62 -9.90 -4.78 -29.37
C SER A 62 -9.99 -5.26 -27.93
N LEU A 63 -10.72 -6.36 -27.70
CA LEU A 63 -10.88 -7.00 -26.38
C LEU A 63 -10.54 -8.50 -26.46
N PRO A 64 -9.95 -9.10 -25.41
CA PRO A 64 -9.40 -8.42 -24.23
C PRO A 64 -8.10 -7.67 -24.56
N HIS A 65 -7.78 -6.67 -23.75
CA HIS A 65 -6.54 -5.90 -23.88
C HIS A 65 -5.73 -5.92 -22.57
N PRO A 66 -4.44 -5.56 -22.57
CA PRO A 66 -3.63 -5.54 -21.36
C PRO A 66 -4.20 -4.58 -20.31
N SER A 67 -4.51 -5.10 -19.12
CA SER A 67 -5.05 -4.29 -18.03
C SER A 67 -4.02 -3.35 -17.39
N HIS A 68 -4.51 -2.45 -16.53
CA HIS A 68 -3.71 -1.58 -15.64
C HIS A 68 -2.75 -0.67 -16.40
N THR A 69 -3.20 -0.17 -17.54
CA THR A 69 -2.50 0.83 -18.37
C THR A 69 -2.57 2.22 -17.73
N TYR A 70 -3.66 2.52 -17.03
CA TYR A 70 -3.87 3.79 -16.34
C TYR A 70 -3.61 3.69 -14.83
N TRP A 71 -4.22 2.70 -14.19
CA TRP A 71 -4.12 2.48 -12.75
C TRP A 71 -3.18 1.34 -12.38
N MET A 72 -2.51 1.45 -11.23
CA MET A 72 -1.53 0.46 -10.77
C MET A 72 -2.20 -0.77 -10.13
N PRO A 73 -1.60 -1.98 -10.19
CA PRO A 73 -2.33 -3.25 -10.05
C PRO A 73 -2.50 -3.79 -8.63
N LEU A 74 -1.94 -3.15 -7.60
CA LEU A 74 -1.86 -3.76 -6.27
C LEU A 74 -3.24 -4.16 -5.71
N ALA A 75 -4.25 -3.31 -5.82
CA ALA A 75 -5.59 -3.64 -5.35
C ALA A 75 -6.21 -4.83 -6.10
N SER A 76 -5.98 -5.00 -7.41
CA SER A 76 -6.41 -6.20 -8.14
C SER A 76 -5.71 -7.45 -7.63
N ILE A 77 -4.40 -7.38 -7.37
CA ILE A 77 -3.61 -8.50 -6.82
C ILE A 77 -4.13 -8.91 -5.44
N VAL A 78 -4.42 -7.94 -4.56
CA VAL A 78 -4.96 -8.20 -3.23
C VAL A 78 -6.39 -8.74 -3.30
N SER A 79 -7.20 -8.26 -4.24
CA SER A 79 -8.53 -8.80 -4.52
C SER A 79 -8.47 -10.26 -4.94
N ALA A 80 -7.55 -10.60 -5.85
CA ALA A 80 -7.33 -11.97 -6.31
C ALA A 80 -6.89 -12.88 -5.16
N LEU A 81 -6.02 -12.40 -4.26
CA LEU A 81 -5.61 -13.14 -3.06
C LEU A 81 -6.83 -13.48 -2.18
N GLY A 82 -7.74 -12.53 -1.97
CA GLY A 82 -8.96 -12.78 -1.19
C GLY A 82 -9.86 -13.85 -1.81
N MET A 83 -10.05 -13.80 -3.13
CA MET A 83 -10.81 -14.83 -3.86
C MET A 83 -10.12 -16.19 -3.85
N TRP A 84 -8.80 -16.24 -3.99
CA TRP A 84 -8.05 -17.50 -3.94
C TRP A 84 -8.12 -18.15 -2.55
N LEU A 85 -7.98 -17.36 -1.48
CA LEU A 85 -8.04 -17.88 -0.10
C LEU A 85 -9.43 -18.42 0.27
N THR A 86 -10.49 -17.86 -0.31
CA THR A 86 -11.87 -18.28 -0.03
C THR A 86 -12.41 -19.32 -1.02
N GLY A 87 -11.80 -19.44 -2.19
CA GLY A 87 -12.26 -20.30 -3.28
C GLY A 87 -13.44 -19.74 -4.07
N GLU A 88 -13.83 -18.49 -3.82
CA GLU A 88 -15.07 -17.90 -4.34
C GLU A 88 -14.80 -16.60 -5.10
N LEU A 89 -15.39 -16.46 -6.29
CA LEU A 89 -15.23 -15.27 -7.16
C LEU A 89 -16.27 -14.19 -6.85
N THR A 90 -16.42 -13.85 -5.57
CA THR A 90 -17.41 -12.87 -5.10
C THR A 90 -16.74 -11.57 -4.67
N TYR A 91 -17.51 -10.48 -4.66
CA TYR A 91 -17.04 -9.20 -4.13
C TYR A 91 -16.67 -9.29 -2.65
N ALA A 92 -17.43 -10.06 -1.86
CA ALA A 92 -17.14 -10.28 -0.44
C ALA A 92 -15.77 -10.95 -0.23
N SER A 93 -15.46 -11.96 -1.04
CA SER A 93 -14.17 -12.63 -1.05
C SER A 93 -13.03 -11.70 -1.48
N ALA A 94 -13.24 -10.92 -2.54
CA ALA A 94 -12.24 -9.98 -3.04
C ALA A 94 -11.91 -8.87 -2.04
N ARG A 95 -12.90 -8.32 -1.34
CA ARG A 95 -12.70 -7.22 -0.38
C ARG A 95 -12.19 -7.68 0.99
N PHE A 96 -12.31 -8.97 1.32
CA PHE A 96 -11.97 -9.49 2.65
C PHE A 96 -10.58 -9.07 3.16
N PRO A 97 -9.50 -9.15 2.35
CA PRO A 97 -8.19 -8.66 2.76
C PRO A 97 -8.17 -7.16 3.07
N PHE A 98 -8.94 -6.35 2.36
CA PHE A 98 -9.00 -4.90 2.56
C PHE A 98 -9.63 -4.52 3.90
N ILE A 99 -10.62 -5.29 4.37
CA ILE A 99 -11.18 -5.12 5.72
C ILE A 99 -10.10 -5.35 6.79
N ILE A 100 -9.26 -6.37 6.62
CA ILE A 100 -8.14 -6.65 7.53
C ILE A 100 -7.10 -5.54 7.46
N ILE A 101 -6.74 -5.10 6.26
CA ILE A 101 -5.77 -4.02 6.04
C ILE A 101 -6.28 -2.71 6.66
N ALA A 102 -7.56 -2.36 6.47
CA ALA A 102 -8.19 -1.20 7.09
C ALA A 102 -8.12 -1.27 8.62
N ALA A 103 -8.38 -2.44 9.20
CA ALA A 103 -8.24 -2.63 10.64
C ALA A 103 -6.79 -2.52 11.11
N MET A 104 -5.80 -2.91 10.30
CA MET A 104 -4.36 -2.74 10.60
C MET A 104 -3.90 -1.28 10.59
N VAL A 105 -4.59 -0.38 9.87
CA VAL A 105 -4.30 1.06 9.91
C VAL A 105 -4.44 1.61 11.33
N VAL A 106 -5.41 1.10 12.09
CA VAL A 106 -5.73 1.57 13.46
C VAL A 106 -4.56 1.42 14.44
N PRO A 107 -3.98 0.22 14.68
CA PRO A 107 -2.81 0.08 15.53
C PRO A 107 -1.56 0.75 14.95
N VAL A 108 -1.42 0.85 13.62
CA VAL A 108 -0.30 1.57 12.98
C VAL A 108 -0.36 3.07 13.29
N THR A 109 -1.52 3.70 13.17
CA THR A 109 -1.73 5.11 13.54
C THR A 109 -1.48 5.34 15.02
N ALA A 110 -1.98 4.45 15.89
CA ALA A 110 -1.68 4.52 17.32
C ALA A 110 -0.19 4.40 17.62
N HIS A 111 0.50 3.47 16.94
CA HIS A 111 1.93 3.30 17.12
C HIS A 111 2.72 4.53 16.66
N LEU A 112 2.40 5.10 15.50
CA LEU A 112 2.99 6.35 15.02
C LEU A 112 2.79 7.49 16.02
N SER A 113 1.56 7.70 16.50
CA SER A 113 1.26 8.71 17.51
C SER A 113 2.07 8.50 18.79
N TYR A 114 2.23 7.26 19.23
CA TYR A 114 3.08 6.93 20.36
C TYR A 114 4.56 7.26 20.12
N LEU A 115 5.08 7.00 18.92
CA LEU A 115 6.48 7.30 18.57
C LEU A 115 6.78 8.81 18.66
N PHE A 116 5.84 9.66 18.24
CA PHE A 116 6.00 11.12 18.31
C PHE A 116 5.76 11.70 19.70
N THR A 117 4.76 11.20 20.44
CA THR A 117 4.30 11.83 21.68
C THR A 117 4.83 11.16 22.95
N GLN A 118 5.22 9.88 22.86
CA GLN A 118 5.50 8.99 24.00
C GLN A 118 4.35 8.89 25.03
N LYS A 119 3.14 9.30 24.64
CA LYS A 119 1.94 9.37 25.48
C LYS A 119 0.94 8.29 25.05
N ARG A 120 0.59 7.40 25.97
CA ARG A 120 -0.25 6.22 25.68
C ARG A 120 -1.71 6.59 25.40
N ASP A 121 -2.22 7.56 26.14
CA ASP A 121 -3.54 8.17 25.98
C ASP A 121 -3.70 8.77 24.59
N LEU A 122 -2.76 9.63 24.16
CA LEU A 122 -2.80 10.22 22.82
C LEU A 122 -2.71 9.17 21.72
N ALA A 123 -1.86 8.15 21.90
CA ALA A 123 -1.76 7.05 20.95
C ALA A 123 -3.07 6.26 20.78
N ILE A 124 -3.74 5.95 21.89
CA ILE A 124 -5.04 5.26 21.87
C ILE A 124 -6.09 6.14 21.19
N ILE A 125 -6.16 7.43 21.54
CA ILE A 125 -7.10 8.37 20.93
C ILE A 125 -6.85 8.47 19.42
N SER A 126 -5.60 8.59 18.97
CA SER A 126 -5.27 8.61 17.54
C SER A 126 -5.71 7.34 16.82
N GLY A 127 -5.54 6.16 17.44
CA GLY A 127 -6.05 4.91 16.90
C GLY A 127 -7.58 4.92 16.79
N LEU A 128 -8.28 5.29 17.86
CA LEU A 128 -9.74 5.35 17.86
C LEU A 128 -10.29 6.34 16.81
N LEU A 129 -9.63 7.49 16.62
CA LEU A 129 -9.98 8.44 15.56
C LEU A 129 -9.73 7.85 14.17
N ALA A 130 -8.73 7.00 13.99
CA ALA A 130 -8.47 6.32 12.72
C ALA A 130 -9.59 5.32 12.35
N ILE A 131 -10.29 4.74 13.34
CA ILE A 131 -11.50 3.93 13.10
C ILE A 131 -12.55 4.78 12.39
N PHE A 132 -12.81 5.98 12.92
CA PHE A 132 -13.82 6.91 12.39
C PHE A 132 -13.22 7.90 11.39
N SER A 133 -12.54 7.37 10.36
CA SER A 133 -12.01 8.17 9.27
C SER A 133 -13.14 8.65 8.33
N VAL A 134 -14.07 9.45 8.85
CA VAL A 134 -15.38 9.84 8.27
C VAL A 134 -15.41 9.89 6.74
N TYR A 135 -14.53 10.68 6.13
CA TYR A 135 -14.45 10.82 4.68
C TYR A 135 -14.03 9.54 3.94
N HIS A 136 -13.08 8.79 4.51
CA HIS A 136 -12.53 7.56 3.94
C HIS A 136 -13.30 6.29 4.36
N ALA A 137 -14.20 6.38 5.33
CA ALA A 137 -14.96 5.25 5.86
C ALA A 137 -15.62 4.36 4.78
N PRO A 138 -16.29 4.90 3.74
CA PRO A 138 -16.88 4.05 2.69
C PRO A 138 -15.86 3.44 1.71
N PHE A 139 -14.58 3.83 1.81
CA PHE A 139 -13.53 3.45 0.85
C PHE A 139 -12.46 2.51 1.45
N VAL A 140 -12.24 2.51 2.77
CA VAL A 140 -11.15 1.74 3.38
C VAL A 140 -11.34 0.22 3.27
N GLY A 141 -12.58 -0.27 3.26
CA GLY A 141 -12.91 -1.70 3.24
C GLY A 141 -13.26 -2.26 1.86
N VAL A 142 -13.15 -1.46 0.79
CA VAL A 142 -13.49 -1.88 -0.58
C VAL A 142 -12.24 -2.31 -1.35
N THR A 143 -12.42 -2.90 -2.53
CA THR A 143 -11.34 -3.30 -3.45
C THR A 143 -10.68 -2.07 -4.08
N ASP A 144 -9.95 -1.28 -3.31
CA ASP A 144 -9.18 -0.12 -3.79
C ASP A 144 -7.96 0.13 -2.88
N ASN A 145 -7.08 1.02 -3.32
CA ASN A 145 -5.79 1.31 -2.74
C ASN A 145 -5.84 2.19 -1.49
N PHE A 146 -6.98 2.73 -1.06
CA PHE A 146 -7.04 3.64 0.09
C PHE A 146 -6.42 3.03 1.36
N SER A 147 -6.89 1.86 1.79
CA SER A 147 -6.37 1.22 3.01
C SER A 147 -4.96 0.67 2.83
N LEU A 148 -4.63 0.18 1.63
CA LEU A 148 -3.26 -0.22 1.28
C LEU A 148 -2.28 0.96 1.41
N PHE A 149 -2.64 2.12 0.86
CA PHE A 149 -1.82 3.33 0.89
C PHE A 149 -1.67 3.86 2.32
N MET A 150 -2.75 3.87 3.11
CA MET A 150 -2.70 4.22 4.54
C MET A 150 -1.77 3.29 5.32
N LEU A 151 -1.85 1.99 5.09
CA LEU A 151 -1.02 1.00 5.78
C LEU A 151 0.46 1.18 5.41
N PHE A 152 0.80 1.14 4.11
CA PHE A 152 2.19 1.23 3.66
C PHE A 152 2.80 2.60 3.94
N GLY A 153 2.03 3.69 3.81
CA GLY A 153 2.47 5.03 4.20
C GLY A 153 2.73 5.12 5.72
N GLY A 154 1.86 4.52 6.54
CA GLY A 154 2.07 4.45 7.98
C GLY A 154 3.34 3.67 8.36
N LEU A 155 3.53 2.50 7.76
CA LEU A 155 4.74 1.69 7.94
C LEU A 155 6.00 2.41 7.44
N TYR A 156 5.92 3.12 6.32
CA TYR A 156 7.01 3.96 5.79
C TYR A 156 7.48 4.98 6.84
N PHE A 157 6.54 5.71 7.48
CA PHE A 157 6.91 6.65 8.54
C PHE A 157 7.46 5.95 9.79
N ILE A 158 6.92 4.79 10.17
CA ILE A 158 7.50 4.00 11.28
C ILE A 158 8.96 3.66 10.99
N PHE A 159 9.30 3.14 9.81
CA PHE A 159 10.68 2.82 9.47
C PHE A 159 11.56 4.06 9.34
N THR A 160 11.00 5.20 8.89
CA THR A 160 11.69 6.48 8.87
C THR A 160 12.12 6.90 10.29
N THR A 161 11.23 6.77 11.29
CA THR A 161 11.60 7.07 12.69
C THR A 161 12.75 6.18 13.20
N LYS A 162 12.83 4.93 12.76
CA LYS A 162 13.95 4.03 13.11
C LYS A 162 15.28 4.43 12.47
N LEU A 163 15.25 5.03 11.29
CA LEU A 163 16.45 5.62 10.67
C LEU A 163 16.83 6.97 11.28
N LEU A 164 15.87 7.72 11.83
CA LEU A 164 16.16 8.92 12.61
C LEU A 164 16.91 8.55 13.91
N GLU A 165 16.48 7.48 14.60
CA GLU A 165 17.16 6.91 15.78
C GLU A 165 18.56 6.39 15.41
N ASP A 166 18.66 5.53 14.39
CA ASP A 166 19.93 4.93 13.96
C ASP A 166 19.96 4.71 12.44
N SER A 167 20.61 5.65 11.75
CA SER A 167 20.69 5.63 10.29
C SER A 167 21.65 4.57 9.71
N SER A 168 22.45 3.90 10.55
CA SER A 168 23.38 2.83 10.12
C SER A 168 22.67 1.52 9.78
N ARG A 169 21.41 1.37 10.20
CA ARG A 169 20.60 0.16 10.07
C ARG A 169 20.09 -0.03 8.64
N LYS A 170 20.92 -0.61 7.79
CA LYS A 170 20.65 -0.94 6.37
C LYS A 170 19.28 -1.58 6.10
N ARG A 171 18.79 -2.42 7.02
CA ARG A 171 17.47 -3.06 6.89
C ARG A 171 16.33 -2.06 6.72
N TYR A 172 16.39 -0.90 7.38
CA TYR A 172 15.30 0.08 7.32
C TYR A 172 15.33 0.88 6.02
N TRP A 173 16.51 1.09 5.42
CA TRP A 173 16.61 1.64 4.06
C TRP A 173 15.97 0.71 3.03
N LEU A 174 16.20 -0.60 3.16
CA LEU A 174 15.55 -1.62 2.31
C LEU A 174 14.03 -1.60 2.49
N LEU A 175 13.57 -1.53 3.75
CA LEU A 175 12.14 -1.47 4.07
C LEU A 175 11.47 -0.19 3.54
N LEU A 176 12.14 0.98 3.60
CA LEU A 176 11.62 2.20 2.95
C LEU A 176 11.47 2.01 1.44
N GLY A 177 12.46 1.38 0.79
CA GLY A 177 12.38 0.98 -0.61
C GLY A 177 11.18 0.09 -0.91
N LEU A 178 10.98 -0.98 -0.14
CA LEU A 178 9.84 -1.89 -0.27
C LEU A 178 8.51 -1.16 -0.11
N MET A 179 8.39 -0.30 0.92
CA MET A 179 7.16 0.48 1.14
C MET A 179 6.90 1.46 -0.01
N ALA A 180 7.93 2.15 -0.50
CA ALA A 180 7.81 3.00 -1.68
C ALA A 180 7.40 2.20 -2.93
N GLY A 181 7.90 0.97 -3.07
CA GLY A 181 7.50 0.04 -4.13
C GLY A 181 6.03 -0.34 -4.05
N PHE A 182 5.52 -0.70 -2.87
CA PHE A 182 4.08 -0.96 -2.68
C PHE A 182 3.22 0.27 -2.92
N LEU A 183 3.67 1.46 -2.48
CA LEU A 183 2.96 2.71 -2.72
C LEU A 183 2.91 3.02 -4.23
N ALA A 184 4.00 2.81 -4.96
CA ALA A 184 4.03 2.94 -6.43
C ALA A 184 3.20 1.87 -7.15
N LEU A 185 3.12 0.65 -6.63
CA LEU A 185 2.27 -0.41 -7.19
C LEU A 185 0.78 -0.18 -6.87
N SER A 186 0.47 0.68 -5.91
CA SER A 186 -0.89 1.07 -5.55
C SER A 186 -1.38 2.28 -6.36
N ARG A 187 -0.52 3.26 -6.62
CA ARG A 187 -0.87 4.49 -7.36
C ARG A 187 0.34 5.05 -8.11
N SER A 188 0.06 5.74 -9.22
CA SER A 188 1.09 6.34 -10.08
C SER A 188 1.93 7.42 -9.39
N ASP A 189 1.35 8.18 -8.46
CA ASP A 189 2.07 9.16 -7.64
C ASP A 189 2.97 8.51 -6.56
N GLY A 190 2.90 7.20 -6.38
CA GLY A 190 3.67 6.46 -5.39
C GLY A 190 5.19 6.52 -5.58
N LEU A 191 5.67 6.82 -6.80
CA LEU A 191 7.10 7.08 -7.08
C LEU A 191 7.67 8.24 -6.25
N LEU A 192 6.84 9.19 -5.83
CA LEU A 192 7.27 10.29 -4.98
C LEU A 192 7.83 9.81 -3.63
N TRP A 193 7.39 8.65 -3.13
CA TRP A 193 7.92 8.08 -1.88
C TRP A 193 9.35 7.58 -2.02
N LEU A 194 9.73 7.09 -3.20
CA LEU A 194 11.12 6.76 -3.48
C LEU A 194 11.98 8.03 -3.56
N ALA A 195 11.48 9.07 -4.22
CA ALA A 195 12.14 10.37 -4.25
C ALA A 195 12.32 10.95 -2.84
N LEU A 196 11.29 10.87 -1.98
CA LEU A 196 11.38 11.24 -0.57
C LEU A 196 12.44 10.42 0.18
N THR A 197 12.57 9.13 -0.12
CA THR A 197 13.62 8.28 0.47
C THR A 197 15.01 8.78 0.06
N PHE A 198 15.21 9.14 -1.21
CA PHE A 198 16.49 9.69 -1.68
C PHE A 198 16.81 11.06 -1.07
N LEU A 199 15.81 11.94 -0.99
CA LEU A 199 15.95 13.23 -0.31
C LEU A 199 16.28 13.04 1.18
N PHE A 200 15.66 12.06 1.83
CA PHE A 200 15.95 11.71 3.22
C PHE A 200 17.39 11.18 3.38
N THR A 201 17.89 10.37 2.44
CA THR A 201 19.29 9.96 2.41
C THR A 201 20.24 11.15 2.32
N LEU A 202 19.96 12.10 1.41
CA LEU A 202 20.76 13.33 1.26
C LEU A 202 20.74 14.18 2.54
N PHE A 203 19.57 14.29 3.18
CA PHE A 203 19.40 15.02 4.44
C PHE A 203 20.23 14.40 5.57
N ARG A 204 20.31 13.07 5.64
CA ARG A 204 21.00 12.36 6.73
C ARG A 204 22.51 12.16 6.50
N ALA A 205 22.98 12.33 5.28
CA ALA A 205 24.36 12.05 4.90
C ALA A 205 25.38 12.88 5.72
N PRO A 206 26.49 12.27 6.18
CA PRO A 206 27.52 12.97 6.92
C PRO A 206 28.21 14.02 6.04
N ARG A 207 28.39 15.24 6.57
CA ARG A 207 28.94 16.39 5.82
C ARG A 207 30.43 16.64 6.05
N GLU A 208 31.09 15.76 6.78
CA GLU A 208 32.49 15.93 7.19
C GLU A 208 33.50 15.74 6.03
N SER A 209 33.12 15.01 4.98
CA SER A 209 33.95 14.80 3.78
C SER A 209 33.10 14.41 2.60
N VAL A 210 33.43 14.93 1.41
CA VAL A 210 32.76 14.60 0.14
C VAL A 210 32.76 13.09 -0.12
N SER A 211 33.86 12.39 0.17
CA SER A 211 33.95 10.94 -0.04
C SER A 211 33.00 10.16 0.87
N ARG A 212 32.89 10.55 2.14
CA ARG A 212 31.95 9.92 3.09
C ARG A 212 30.50 10.24 2.78
N PHE A 213 30.21 11.48 2.37
CA PHE A 213 28.90 11.90 1.89
C PHE A 213 28.47 11.04 0.69
N MET A 214 29.28 10.99 -0.37
CA MET A 214 28.95 10.25 -1.59
C MET A 214 28.78 8.76 -1.32
N ARG A 215 29.67 8.15 -0.53
CA ARG A 215 29.55 6.73 -0.15
C ARG A 215 28.24 6.44 0.57
N TYR A 216 27.87 7.28 1.54
CA TYR A 216 26.64 7.11 2.30
C TYR A 216 25.40 7.24 1.40
N VAL A 217 25.37 8.27 0.56
CA VAL A 217 24.24 8.53 -0.35
C VAL A 217 24.07 7.39 -1.34
N VAL A 218 25.13 7.01 -2.05
CA VAL A 218 25.08 5.95 -3.05
C VAL A 218 24.67 4.62 -2.39
N GLN A 219 25.29 4.25 -1.27
CA GLN A 219 25.00 2.97 -0.62
C GLN A 219 23.53 2.86 -0.17
N ASN A 220 23.02 3.86 0.54
CA ASN A 220 21.67 3.78 1.09
C ASN A 220 20.60 3.97 0.01
N SER A 221 20.84 4.84 -0.98
CA SER A 221 19.96 4.97 -2.14
C SER A 221 19.92 3.69 -2.98
N LEU A 222 21.05 2.99 -3.17
CA LEU A 222 21.05 1.69 -3.84
C LEU A 222 20.26 0.63 -3.05
N ILE A 223 20.41 0.58 -1.72
CA ILE A 223 19.64 -0.36 -0.89
C ILE A 223 18.13 -0.07 -0.97
N ALA A 224 17.74 1.20 -0.90
CA ALA A 224 16.35 1.60 -1.07
C ALA A 224 15.83 1.29 -2.48
N LEU A 225 16.64 1.55 -3.51
CA LEU A 225 16.30 1.23 -4.90
C LEU A 225 16.10 -0.28 -5.10
N VAL A 226 16.96 -1.12 -4.49
CA VAL A 226 16.78 -2.58 -4.52
C VAL A 226 15.45 -2.96 -3.87
N GLY A 227 15.12 -2.40 -2.71
CA GLY A 227 13.82 -2.65 -2.06
C GLY A 227 12.64 -2.26 -2.95
N PHE A 228 12.73 -1.12 -3.62
CA PHE A 228 11.71 -0.64 -4.55
C PHE A 228 11.55 -1.57 -5.76
N LEU A 229 12.66 -1.96 -6.39
CA LEU A 229 12.68 -2.82 -7.57
C LEU A 229 12.24 -4.26 -7.27
N LEU A 230 12.36 -4.74 -6.03
CA LEU A 230 11.78 -6.03 -5.65
C LEU A 230 10.25 -6.05 -5.79
N ILE A 231 9.58 -4.90 -5.66
CA ILE A 231 8.13 -4.77 -5.81
C ILE A 231 7.76 -4.32 -7.23
N MET A 232 8.40 -3.25 -7.73
CA MET A 232 8.04 -2.64 -9.02
C MET A 232 8.73 -3.30 -10.21
N GLY A 233 9.85 -3.98 -10.02
CA GLY A 233 10.60 -4.65 -11.09
C GLY A 233 9.75 -5.65 -11.87
N PRO A 234 9.02 -6.59 -11.22
CA PRO A 234 8.09 -7.49 -11.91
C PRO A 234 7.05 -6.75 -12.76
N TRP A 235 6.51 -5.64 -12.25
CA TRP A 235 5.53 -4.84 -12.98
C TRP A 235 6.13 -4.14 -14.21
N TYR A 236 7.32 -3.57 -14.08
CA TYR A 236 8.04 -2.98 -15.20
C TYR A 236 8.42 -4.01 -16.25
N MET A 237 8.88 -5.20 -15.86
CA MET A 237 9.15 -6.29 -16.79
C MET A 237 7.89 -6.71 -17.55
N ARG A 238 6.74 -6.81 -16.87
CA ARG A 238 5.46 -7.07 -17.53
C ARG A 238 5.14 -6.00 -18.57
N ASN A 239 5.33 -4.73 -18.24
CA ASN A 239 4.99 -3.62 -19.15
C ASN A 239 5.92 -3.61 -20.39
N VAL A 240 7.22 -3.86 -20.22
CA VAL A 240 8.14 -4.04 -21.36
C VAL A 240 7.69 -5.20 -22.25
N ASN A 241 7.33 -6.34 -21.66
CA ASN A 241 6.85 -7.49 -22.44
C ASN A 241 5.51 -7.24 -23.16
N ALA A 242 4.64 -6.40 -22.59
CA ALA A 242 3.32 -6.12 -23.15
C ALA A 242 3.35 -5.02 -24.23
N PHE A 243 4.26 -4.05 -24.13
CA PHE A 243 4.24 -2.83 -24.94
C PHE A 243 5.53 -2.54 -25.73
N GLY A 244 6.64 -3.22 -25.45
CA GLY A 244 7.95 -2.97 -26.06
C GLY A 244 8.76 -1.93 -25.30
#